data_AF-A0A358XQX7-F1
#
_entry.id   AF-A0A358XQX7-F1
#
_cell.length_a   1.000
_cell.length_b   1.000
_cell.length_c   1.000
_cell.angle_alpha   90.00
_cell.angle_beta   90.00
_cell.angle_gamma   90.00
#
_symmetry.space_group_name_H-M   'P 1'
#
loop_
_entity.id
_entity.type
_entity.pdbx_description
1 polymer ?
#
loop_
_entity_poly.entity_id
_entity_poly.type
_entity_poly.pdbx_seq_one_letter_code
_entity_poly.pdbx_strand_id
1 'polypeptide(L)' 'MRPIAEKRGEILTNYNDPKIKRSQVQYKANELRYVLENTSKQQIEVTFRVRNNNIAFRY' A
#
# COMPACT_ATOMS: atom_id res chain seq x y z
N MET A 1 16.45 0.64 12.86
CA MET A 1 16.01 0.38 11.47
C MET A 1 16.09 1.68 10.69
N ARG A 2 16.62 1.67 9.47
CA ARG A 2 16.72 2.85 8.61
C ARG A 2 16.04 2.56 7.26
N PRO A 3 15.30 3.50 6.67
CA PRO A 3 14.81 3.34 5.30
C PRO A 3 15.99 3.39 4.33
N ILE A 4 16.12 2.36 3.49
CA ILE A 4 17.18 2.25 2.47
C ILE A 4 16.65 2.54 1.06
N ALA A 5 15.35 2.36 0.84
CA ALA A 5 14.70 2.69 -0.42
C ALA A 5 13.26 3.15 -0.19
N GLU A 6 12.84 4.13 -0.98
CA GLU A 6 11.44 4.55 -1.06
C GLU A 6 10.94 4.45 -2.50
N LYS A 7 9.70 4.00 -2.67
CA LYS A 7 9.01 4.03 -3.95
C LYS A 7 7.59 4.55 -3.75
N ARG A 8 7.23 5.54 -4.55
CA ARG A 8 5.91 6.15 -4.58
C ARG A 8 5.19 5.71 -5.85
N GLY A 9 3.89 5.50 -5.74
CA GLY A 9 3.04 5.15 -6.87
C GLY A 9 1.60 5.55 -6.61
N GLU A 10 0.78 5.38 -7.63
CA GLU A 10 -0.67 5.56 -7.54
C GLU A 10 -1.36 4.31 -8.06
N ILE A 11 -2.45 3.91 -7.40
CA ILE A 11 -3.30 2.79 -7.79
C ILE A 11 -4.67 3.35 -8.10
N LEU A 12 -5.08 3.15 -9.35
CA LEU A 12 -6.44 3.33 -9.81
C LEU A 12 -6.94 1.97 -10.31
N THR A 13 -7.92 1.40 -9.61
CA THR A 13 -8.51 0.11 -9.99
C THR A 13 -10.01 0.16 -9.81
N ASN A 14 -10.75 -0.21 -10.85
CA ASN A 14 -12.19 -0.38 -10.76
C ASN A 14 -12.48 -1.87 -10.76
N TYR A 15 -13.14 -2.37 -9.73
CA TYR A 15 -13.53 -3.78 -9.67
C TYR A 15 -15.00 -3.92 -9.34
N ASN A 16 -15.60 -4.96 -9.90
CA ASN A 16 -16.95 -5.37 -9.59
C ASN A 16 -16.89 -6.61 -8.69
N ASP A 17 -17.54 -6.55 -7.54
CA ASP A 17 -17.63 -7.69 -6.63
C ASP A 17 -19.10 -7.88 -6.20
N PRO A 18 -19.78 -8.91 -6.71
CA PRO A 18 -21.20 -9.11 -6.48
C PRO A 18 -21.52 -9.58 -5.05
N LYS A 19 -20.52 -9.93 -4.23
CA LYS A 19 -20.71 -10.46 -2.87
C LYS A 19 -20.63 -9.38 -1.79
N ILE A 20 -20.27 -8.14 -2.14
CA ILE A 20 -20.16 -7.02 -1.20
C ILE A 20 -21.28 -6.00 -1.39
N LYS A 21 -21.57 -5.23 -0.33
CA LYS A 21 -22.69 -4.26 -0.28
C LYS A 21 -22.70 -3.21 -1.40
N ARG A 22 -21.56 -2.96 -2.05
CA ARG A 22 -21.44 -2.13 -3.25
C ARG A 22 -20.81 -2.95 -4.37
N SER A 23 -21.62 -3.35 -5.33
CA SER A 23 -21.18 -4.23 -6.41
C SER A 23 -20.09 -3.59 -7.28
N GLN A 24 -20.00 -2.26 -7.36
CA GLN A 24 -18.95 -1.55 -8.08
C GLN A 24 -18.10 -0.71 -7.11
N VAL A 25 -16.80 -0.94 -7.11
CA VAL A 25 -15.85 -0.23 -6.24
C VAL A 25 -14.76 0.41 -7.08
N GLN A 26 -14.67 1.74 -6.99
CA GLN A 26 -13.54 2.51 -7.49
C GLN A 26 -12.48 2.61 -6.38
N TYR A 27 -11.38 1.91 -6.55
CA TYR A 27 -10.21 1.95 -5.68
C TYR A 27 -9.23 2.98 -6.21
N LYS A 28 -9.14 4.14 -5.55
CA LYS A 28 -8.09 5.15 -5.79
C LYS A 28 -7.24 5.34 -4.54
N ALA A 29 -5.95 5.00 -4.61
CA ALA A 29 -5.01 5.12 -3.49
C ALA A 29 -3.63 5.57 -3.96
N ASN A 30 -2.93 6.29 -3.10
CA ASN A 30 -1.50 6.51 -3.22
C ASN A 30 -0.77 5.35 -2.54
N GLU A 31 0.19 4.74 -3.24
CA GLU A 31 1.04 3.69 -2.71
C GLU A 31 2.40 4.27 -2.32
N LEU A 32 2.87 3.90 -1.13
CA LEU A 32 4.18 4.26 -0.61
C LEU A 32 4.85 3.00 -0.06
N ARG A 33 5.95 2.59 -0.67
CA ARG A 33 6.70 1.39 -0.32
C ARG A 33 8.04 1.81 0.28
N TYR A 34 8.32 1.34 1.49
CA TYR A 34 9.58 1.54 2.19
C TYR A 34 10.29 0.22 2.38
N VAL A 35 11.57 0.17 1.98
CA VAL A 35 12.45 -0.92 2.38
C VAL A 35 13.23 -0.44 3.60
N LEU A 36 13.07 -1.14 4.71
CA LEU A 36 13.72 -0.87 5.98
C LEU A 36 14.82 -1.90 6.19
N GLU A 37 16.00 -1.45 6.57
CA GLU A 37 17.11 -2.32 6.92
C GLU A 37 17.44 -2.22 8.41
N ASN A 38 17.72 -3.35 9.05
CA ASN A 38 18.21 -3.41 10.42
C ASN A 38 19.75 -3.44 10.47
N THR A 39 20.33 -3.31 11.67
CA THR A 39 21.79 -3.33 11.87
C THR A 39 22.44 -4.64 11.43
N SER A 40 21.67 -5.74 11.36
CA SER A 40 22.08 -7.06 10.87
C SER A 40 21.90 -7.23 9.36
N LYS A 41 21.66 -6.15 8.60
CA LYS A 41 21.39 -6.16 7.14
C LYS A 41 20.16 -6.96 6.70
N GLN A 42 19.23 -7.25 7.62
CA GLN A 42 17.95 -7.85 7.27
C GLN A 42 17.01 -6.76 6.78
N GLN A 43 16.34 -7.03 5.67
CA GLN A 43 15.47 -6.08 4.99
C GLN A 43 14.01 -6.49 5.19
N ILE A 44 13.17 -5.53 5.54
CA ILE A 44 11.71 -5.66 5.61
C ILE A 44 11.11 -4.61 4.70
N GLU A 45 10.06 -4.99 3.99
CA GLU A 45 9.40 -4.09 3.06
C GLU A 45 8.00 -3.75 3.53
N VAL A 46 7.77 -2.48 3.84
CA VAL A 46 6.46 -2.00 4.25
C VAL A 46 5.80 -1.28 3.10
N THR A 47 4.61 -1.76 2.69
CA THR A 47 3.78 -1.11 1.67
C THR A 47 2.59 -0.44 2.34
N PHE A 48 2.47 0.87 2.17
CA PHE A 48 1.33 1.67 2.59
C PHE A 48 0.47 2.03 1.38
N ARG A 49 -0.84 1.92 1.53
CA ARG A 49 -1.84 2.39 0.56
C ARG A 49 -2.76 3.37 1.27
N VAL A 50 -2.61 4.65 0.93
CA VAL A 50 -3.32 5.77 1.55
C VAL A 50 -4.39 6.27 0.58
N ARG A 51 -5.63 6.29 1.04
CA ARG A 51 -6.77 6.88 0.32
C ARG A 51 -7.32 8.04 1.13
N ASN A 52 -8.16 8.86 0.49
CA ASN A 52 -8.78 10.04 1.11
C ASN A 52 -9.42 9.76 2.47
N ASN A 53 -9.97 8.56 2.68
CA ASN A 53 -10.72 8.22 3.89
C ASN A 53 -10.20 6.97 4.62
N ASN A 54 -9.19 6.27 4.08
CA ASN A 54 -8.74 4.98 4.63
C ASN A 54 -7.25 4.76 4.37
N ILE A 55 -6.58 4.07 5.30
CA ILE A 55 -5.18 3.66 5.18
C ILE A 55 -5.11 2.14 5.33
N ALA A 56 -4.38 1.49 4.44
CA ALA A 56 -4.05 0.06 4.52
C ALA A 56 -2.54 -0.12 4.45
N PHE A 57 -1.97 -1.07 5.20
CA PHE A 57 -0.54 -1.36 5.16
C PHE A 57 -0.25 -2.85 5.33
N ARG A 58 0.93 -3.28 4.85
CA ARG A 58 1.47 -4.65 5.00
C ARG A 58 3.01 -4.63 5.10
N TYR A 59 3.59 -5.67 5.67
CA TYR A 59 5.05 -5.91 5.79
C TYR A 59 5.52 -7.06 4.89
#